data_AF-F8NSU0-F1
#
_entry.id   AF-F8NSU0-F1
#
_cell.length_a   1.000
_cell.length_b   1.000
_cell.length_c   1.000
_cell.angle_alpha   90.00
_cell.angle_beta   90.00
_cell.angle_gamma   90.00
#
_symmetry.space_group_name_H-M   'P 1'
#
loop_
_entity.id
_entity.type
_entity.pdbx_description
1 polymer ?
#
loop_
_entity_poly.entity_id
_entity_poly.type
_entity_poly.pdbx_seq_one_letter_code
_entity_poly.pdbx_strand_id
1 'polypeptide(L)'
;MKFSSSLITLALASVSMANPVARDTSGYVKASGQGFTLNGEPYTAFGSNSYWVGLMELSTTDMDTTFADIAATGGTTVRTWGFNEVTYPSGDYYQLWNGSTPTINYGATGLENFDNVVAAAKKYNIRLIVTLTNNWDNYGGMDVYVNQIIGQGQPHDYFYTNPEVIAAYQNYVKVFVSRYVNEPTIFGWELANEPRCTGSTNATSGTCTTTTITNWIKTISAYIKSIDTNHLVGLGDEGWFNYPGNPDESYNGSQGIDFNANLAVDTIDFGTFHLYPFSWSETNDPSAMVWGAEWIQNHRISQETYNKPVLMEEFGVLANQNQTETYLTWYSTVIDSGLTGVLIWQAGSNLTTGPSPNDGYAIYPDTPIYYMEEGFSRALKARNT
;
A
#
# COMPACT_ATOMS: atom_id res chain seq x y z
N MET A 1 24.49 -69.37 -1.64
CA MET A 1 23.98 -67.99 -1.38
C MET A 1 24.83 -67.03 -2.20
N LYS A 2 24.27 -66.45 -3.26
CA LYS A 2 24.92 -65.39 -4.07
C LYS A 2 24.32 -64.06 -3.62
N PHE A 3 25.12 -63.17 -3.04
CA PHE A 3 24.71 -61.81 -2.74
C PHE A 3 24.86 -60.97 -4.01
N SER A 4 23.76 -60.39 -4.48
CA SER A 4 23.71 -59.43 -5.57
C SER A 4 23.79 -58.03 -4.97
N SER A 5 24.85 -57.30 -5.27
CA SER A 5 25.00 -55.88 -4.88
C SER A 5 24.35 -55.01 -5.95
N SER A 6 23.15 -54.51 -5.69
CA SER A 6 22.52 -53.49 -6.52
C SER A 6 23.05 -52.12 -6.13
N LEU A 7 23.84 -51.50 -7.01
CA LEU A 7 24.20 -50.08 -6.92
C LEU A 7 22.97 -49.23 -7.31
N ILE A 8 22.44 -48.49 -6.34
CA ILE A 8 21.45 -47.43 -6.60
C ILE A 8 22.24 -46.18 -7.02
N THR A 9 22.15 -45.82 -8.30
CA THR A 9 22.68 -44.56 -8.82
C THR A 9 21.70 -43.45 -8.45
N LEU A 10 22.08 -42.58 -7.52
CA LEU A 10 21.31 -41.40 -7.16
C LEU A 10 21.50 -40.36 -8.29
N ALA A 11 20.49 -40.20 -9.15
CA ALA A 11 20.49 -39.13 -10.14
C ALA A 11 20.24 -37.79 -9.41
N LEU A 12 21.29 -36.97 -9.29
CA LEU A 12 21.14 -35.56 -8.91
C LEU A 12 20.41 -34.85 -10.05
N ALA A 13 19.12 -34.55 -9.86
CA ALA A 13 18.43 -33.60 -10.70
C ALA A 13 19.04 -32.22 -10.46
N SER A 14 19.77 -31.72 -11.45
CA SER A 14 20.20 -30.32 -11.49
C SER A 14 18.95 -29.44 -11.60
N VAL A 15 18.56 -28.80 -10.50
CA VAL A 15 17.57 -27.73 -10.53
C VAL A 15 18.22 -26.56 -11.24
N SER A 16 17.93 -26.42 -12.54
CA SER A 16 18.21 -25.21 -13.29
C SER A 16 17.46 -24.08 -12.60
N MET A 17 18.16 -23.19 -11.88
CA MET A 17 17.59 -21.89 -11.54
C MET A 17 17.30 -21.19 -12.86
N ALA A 18 16.04 -21.17 -13.28
CA ALA A 18 15.63 -20.36 -14.40
C ALA A 18 16.01 -18.92 -14.04
N ASN A 19 16.88 -18.31 -14.85
CA ASN A 19 17.07 -16.87 -14.80
C ASN A 19 15.68 -16.21 -14.85
N PRO A 20 15.41 -15.17 -14.04
CA PRO A 20 14.14 -14.47 -14.11
C PRO A 20 13.91 -14.06 -15.56
N VAL A 21 12.89 -14.64 -16.19
CA VAL A 21 12.44 -14.23 -17.51
C VAL A 21 12.07 -12.76 -17.36
N ALA A 22 12.75 -11.89 -18.11
CA ALA A 22 12.40 -10.48 -18.16
C ALA A 22 10.91 -10.40 -18.49
N ARG A 23 10.10 -9.97 -17.51
CA ARG A 23 8.67 -9.76 -17.73
C ARG A 23 8.55 -8.62 -18.72
N ASP A 24 7.72 -8.80 -19.75
CA ASP A 24 7.35 -7.68 -20.61
C ASP A 24 6.60 -6.65 -19.77
N THR A 25 7.27 -5.56 -19.40
CA THR A 25 6.74 -4.51 -18.54
C THR A 25 5.76 -3.58 -19.26
N SER A 26 5.47 -3.81 -20.56
CA SER A 26 4.63 -2.92 -21.37
C SER A 26 3.13 -2.94 -21.02
N GLY A 27 2.67 -3.95 -20.28
CA GLY A 27 1.28 -4.07 -19.85
C GLY A 27 0.95 -3.44 -18.51
N TYR A 28 -0.33 -3.20 -18.29
CA TYR A 28 -0.90 -2.72 -17.03
C TYR A 28 -1.39 -3.89 -16.17
N VAL A 29 -1.22 -3.78 -14.85
CA VAL A 29 -1.85 -4.72 -13.93
C VAL A 29 -3.37 -4.53 -13.96
N LYS A 30 -4.13 -5.63 -13.99
CA LYS A 30 -5.60 -5.64 -14.03
C LYS A 30 -6.15 -6.51 -12.91
N ALA A 31 -7.31 -6.14 -12.35
CA ALA A 31 -8.10 -7.01 -11.50
C ALA A 31 -8.89 -8.00 -12.37
N SER A 32 -8.91 -9.28 -11.98
CA SER A 32 -9.66 -10.34 -12.64
C SER A 32 -10.21 -11.29 -11.59
N GLY A 33 -11.50 -11.14 -11.25
CA GLY A 33 -12.09 -11.79 -10.09
C GLY A 33 -11.34 -11.42 -8.82
N GLN A 34 -10.95 -12.42 -8.03
CA GLN A 34 -10.22 -12.24 -6.76
C GLN A 34 -8.70 -12.09 -6.92
N GLY A 35 -8.18 -12.03 -8.14
CA GLY A 35 -6.74 -11.98 -8.43
C GLY A 35 -6.32 -10.78 -9.28
N PHE A 36 -5.02 -10.55 -9.37
CA PHE A 36 -4.45 -9.63 -10.34
C PHE A 36 -3.86 -10.39 -11.53
N THR A 37 -3.83 -9.72 -12.68
CA THR A 37 -3.18 -10.21 -13.89
C THR A 37 -2.29 -9.14 -14.51
N LEU A 38 -1.25 -9.57 -15.20
CA LEU A 38 -0.39 -8.72 -16.02
C LEU A 38 -0.19 -9.42 -17.35
N ASN A 39 -0.61 -8.79 -18.45
CA ASN A 39 -0.60 -9.39 -19.79
C ASN A 39 -1.38 -10.72 -19.89
N GLY A 40 -2.47 -10.86 -19.12
CA GLY A 40 -3.30 -12.06 -19.08
C GLY A 40 -2.78 -13.17 -18.16
N GLU A 41 -1.56 -13.06 -17.66
CA GLU A 41 -0.97 -14.02 -16.72
C GLU A 41 -1.21 -13.59 -15.26
N PRO A 42 -1.33 -14.53 -14.30
CA PRO A 42 -1.44 -14.20 -12.88
C PRO A 42 -0.30 -13.28 -12.40
N TYR A 43 -0.68 -12.22 -11.68
CA TYR A 43 0.24 -11.29 -11.05
C TYR A 43 0.11 -11.38 -9.53
N THR A 44 1.15 -11.86 -8.86
CA THR A 44 1.23 -11.82 -7.39
C THR A 44 1.68 -10.43 -6.96
N ALA A 45 0.88 -9.76 -6.14
CA ALA A 45 1.27 -8.55 -5.42
C ALA A 45 1.91 -8.96 -4.09
N PHE A 46 3.24 -8.86 -4.04
CA PHE A 46 4.06 -9.12 -2.85
C PHE A 46 5.15 -8.06 -2.79
N GLY A 47 5.50 -7.57 -1.61
CA GLY A 47 6.59 -6.61 -1.45
C GLY A 47 6.44 -5.77 -0.20
N SER A 48 6.73 -4.48 -0.30
CA SER A 48 6.89 -3.62 0.87
C SER A 48 6.39 -2.20 0.62
N ASN A 49 6.18 -1.46 1.71
CA ASN A 49 6.02 -0.01 1.69
C ASN A 49 7.39 0.67 1.68
N SER A 50 7.52 1.72 0.89
CA SER A 50 8.67 2.63 0.89
C SER A 50 8.17 4.04 0.67
N TYR A 51 7.56 4.63 1.72
CA TYR A 51 7.01 5.99 1.64
C TYR A 51 8.08 7.03 1.33
N TRP A 52 9.30 6.79 1.79
CA TRP A 52 10.41 7.74 1.83
C TRP A 52 11.16 7.89 0.51
N VAL A 53 11.03 6.93 -0.43
CA VAL A 53 11.89 6.85 -1.63
C VAL A 53 11.82 8.09 -2.53
N GLY A 54 10.68 8.77 -2.59
CA GLY A 54 10.50 10.02 -3.35
C GLY A 54 10.49 11.30 -2.51
N LEU A 55 10.68 11.19 -1.19
CA LEU A 55 10.40 12.29 -0.24
C LEU A 55 11.64 12.83 0.49
N MET A 56 12.79 12.17 0.37
CA MET A 56 13.96 12.42 1.22
C MET A 56 15.24 12.71 0.44
N GLU A 57 15.15 13.40 -0.70
CA GLU A 57 16.30 13.88 -1.49
C GLU A 57 17.29 12.76 -1.84
N LEU A 58 16.77 11.53 -2.04
CA LEU A 58 17.61 10.39 -2.37
C LEU A 58 18.28 10.56 -3.71
N SER A 59 19.53 10.12 -3.80
CA SER A 59 20.18 9.96 -5.10
C SER A 59 19.50 8.83 -5.89
N THR A 60 19.58 8.88 -7.22
CA THR A 60 19.11 7.76 -8.07
C THR A 60 19.84 6.45 -7.76
N THR A 61 21.05 6.51 -7.21
CA THR A 61 21.80 5.32 -6.75
C THR A 61 21.19 4.71 -5.48
N ASP A 62 20.74 5.55 -4.55
CA ASP A 62 20.06 5.09 -3.33
C ASP A 62 18.67 4.55 -3.66
N MET A 63 17.93 5.20 -4.55
CA MET A 63 16.66 4.67 -5.09
C MET A 63 16.87 3.30 -5.75
N ASP A 64 17.90 3.17 -6.59
CA ASP A 64 18.26 1.89 -7.21
C ASP A 64 18.59 0.81 -6.16
N THR A 65 19.32 1.17 -5.11
CA THR A 65 19.65 0.26 -4.01
C THR A 65 18.38 -0.22 -3.31
N THR A 66 17.46 0.69 -2.99
CA THR A 66 16.17 0.35 -2.37
C THR A 66 15.34 -0.60 -3.21
N PHE A 67 15.14 -0.31 -4.49
CA PHE A 67 14.36 -1.20 -5.36
C PHE A 67 15.07 -2.52 -5.65
N ALA A 68 16.41 -2.55 -5.65
CA ALA A 68 17.18 -3.80 -5.71
C ALA A 68 16.95 -4.67 -4.46
N ASP A 69 17.03 -4.06 -3.27
CA ASP A 69 16.80 -4.75 -1.99
C ASP A 69 15.38 -5.32 -1.93
N ILE A 70 14.36 -4.57 -2.34
CA ILE A 70 12.98 -5.06 -2.36
C ILE A 70 12.80 -6.16 -3.42
N ALA A 71 13.39 -6.00 -4.61
CA ALA A 71 13.30 -7.02 -5.65
C ALA A 71 13.97 -8.34 -5.24
N ALA A 72 15.03 -8.27 -4.43
CA ALA A 72 15.75 -9.44 -3.92
C ALA A 72 14.92 -10.28 -2.93
N THR A 73 13.95 -9.71 -2.21
CA THR A 73 12.94 -10.51 -1.46
C THR A 73 11.95 -11.24 -2.38
N GLY A 74 12.04 -11.01 -3.68
CA GLY A 74 11.03 -11.38 -4.65
C GLY A 74 9.87 -10.40 -4.69
N GLY A 75 10.00 -9.19 -4.14
CA GLY A 75 9.03 -8.12 -4.29
C GLY A 75 8.68 -7.86 -5.76
N THR A 76 7.40 -7.71 -6.04
CA THR A 76 6.84 -7.34 -7.35
C THR A 76 6.11 -6.01 -7.27
N THR A 77 5.62 -5.62 -6.09
CA THR A 77 4.85 -4.40 -5.88
C THR A 77 5.46 -3.61 -4.73
N VAL A 78 5.55 -2.29 -4.89
CA VAL A 78 5.91 -1.36 -3.83
C VAL A 78 4.81 -0.33 -3.70
N ARG A 79 4.42 -0.03 -2.46
CA ARG A 79 3.52 1.06 -2.15
C ARG A 79 4.32 2.27 -1.68
N THR A 80 4.03 3.45 -2.23
CA THR A 80 4.80 4.69 -2.00
C THR A 80 3.94 5.95 -2.12
N TRP A 81 4.40 7.08 -1.56
CA TRP A 81 3.63 8.31 -1.46
C TRP A 81 3.81 9.17 -2.70
N GLY A 82 2.70 9.42 -3.38
CA GLY A 82 2.55 10.44 -4.41
C GLY A 82 2.02 11.76 -3.85
N PHE A 83 2.27 12.06 -2.58
CA PHE A 83 1.92 13.33 -1.93
C PHE A 83 3.07 13.83 -1.06
N ASN A 84 3.15 15.16 -0.94
CA ASN A 84 4.03 15.89 -0.03
C ASN A 84 3.61 17.36 -0.08
N GLU A 85 2.67 17.72 0.79
CA GLU A 85 2.15 19.06 0.94
C GLU A 85 2.96 19.86 1.97
N VAL A 86 3.51 20.98 1.54
CA VAL A 86 4.27 21.89 2.40
C VAL A 86 3.67 23.29 2.39
N THR A 87 3.87 24.05 3.47
CA THR A 87 3.48 25.47 3.56
C THR A 87 4.68 26.42 3.43
N TYR A 88 5.87 25.86 3.25
CA TYR A 88 7.12 26.56 2.97
C TYR A 88 7.99 25.66 2.07
N PRO A 89 8.62 26.19 1.00
CA PRO A 89 9.40 25.39 0.07
C PRO A 89 10.73 24.94 0.71
N SER A 90 10.77 23.70 1.19
CA SER A 90 11.94 23.09 1.81
C SER A 90 12.00 21.61 1.45
N GLY A 91 13.20 21.13 1.08
CA GLY A 91 13.42 19.76 0.67
C GLY A 91 12.70 19.39 -0.64
N ASP A 92 12.52 18.08 -0.82
CA ASP A 92 11.57 17.57 -1.81
C ASP A 92 10.13 17.86 -1.37
N TYR A 93 9.30 18.30 -2.31
CA TYR A 93 7.86 18.50 -2.11
C TYR A 93 7.12 18.47 -3.44
N TYR A 94 5.86 18.03 -3.44
CA TYR A 94 5.04 17.96 -4.66
C TYR A 94 4.05 19.13 -4.76
N GLN A 95 3.58 19.63 -3.61
CA GLN A 95 2.60 20.71 -3.57
C GLN A 95 2.95 21.72 -2.48
N LEU A 96 3.05 22.99 -2.87
CA LEU A 96 3.30 24.12 -1.97
C LEU A 96 2.01 24.91 -1.76
N TRP A 97 1.62 25.09 -0.51
CA TRP A 97 0.51 25.93 -0.09
C TRP A 97 0.99 27.30 0.35
N ASN A 98 0.49 28.35 -0.31
CA ASN A 98 0.70 29.74 0.07
C ASN A 98 -0.66 30.45 0.12
N GLY A 99 -1.36 30.24 1.23
CA GLY A 99 -2.79 30.55 1.34
C GLY A 99 -3.66 29.47 0.70
N SER A 100 -4.90 29.81 0.33
CA SER A 100 -5.91 28.85 -0.13
C SER A 100 -5.68 28.27 -1.53
N THR A 101 -4.63 28.70 -2.25
CA THR A 101 -4.31 28.21 -3.60
C THR A 101 -2.93 27.55 -3.60
N PRO A 102 -2.84 26.22 -3.87
CA PRO A 102 -1.58 25.53 -3.95
C PRO A 102 -0.89 25.73 -5.30
N THR A 103 0.43 25.53 -5.33
CA THR A 103 1.25 25.42 -6.55
C THR A 103 1.92 24.05 -6.60
N ILE A 104 1.93 23.41 -7.77
CA ILE A 104 2.62 22.13 -7.97
C ILE A 104 4.10 22.38 -8.27
N ASN A 105 4.97 21.59 -7.63
CA ASN A 105 6.38 21.55 -7.96
C ASN A 105 6.65 20.56 -9.11
N TYR A 106 6.78 21.07 -10.32
CA TYR A 106 7.12 20.25 -11.49
C TYR A 106 8.62 19.99 -11.65
N GLY A 107 9.48 20.62 -10.84
CA GLY A 107 10.94 20.57 -11.02
C GLY A 107 11.60 19.37 -10.35
N ALA A 108 12.94 19.42 -10.33
CA ALA A 108 13.84 18.36 -9.87
C ALA A 108 13.61 17.87 -8.43
N THR A 109 13.07 18.72 -7.54
CA THR A 109 12.71 18.36 -6.15
C THR A 109 11.21 18.10 -5.96
N GLY A 110 10.51 17.88 -7.07
CA GLY A 110 9.07 17.62 -7.11
C GLY A 110 8.74 16.47 -8.03
N LEU A 111 7.86 16.68 -9.01
CA LEU A 111 7.41 15.59 -9.88
C LEU A 111 8.53 14.97 -10.74
N GLU A 112 9.58 15.71 -11.10
CA GLU A 112 10.76 15.11 -11.76
C GLU A 112 11.52 14.15 -10.82
N ASN A 113 11.46 14.35 -9.50
CA ASN A 113 12.02 13.40 -8.54
C ASN A 113 11.21 12.09 -8.54
N PHE A 114 9.88 12.19 -8.59
CA PHE A 114 9.03 11.00 -8.66
C PHE A 114 9.21 10.24 -9.99
N ASP A 115 9.56 10.92 -11.09
CA ASP A 115 9.98 10.23 -12.32
C ASP A 115 11.18 9.30 -12.07
N ASN A 116 12.13 9.69 -11.21
CA ASN A 116 13.26 8.83 -10.83
C ASN A 116 12.82 7.61 -10.02
N VAL A 117 11.83 7.76 -9.13
CA VAL A 117 11.20 6.64 -8.39
C VAL A 117 10.58 5.64 -9.37
N VAL A 118 9.82 6.13 -10.34
CA VAL A 118 9.23 5.31 -11.40
C VAL A 118 10.30 4.62 -12.23
N ALA A 119 11.38 5.32 -12.61
CA ALA A 119 12.47 4.76 -13.38
C ALA A 119 13.21 3.64 -12.62
N ALA A 120 13.46 3.84 -11.32
CA ALA A 120 14.08 2.84 -10.47
C ALA A 120 13.16 1.60 -10.31
N ALA A 121 11.88 1.78 -9.98
CA ALA A 121 10.92 0.69 -9.90
C ALA A 121 10.87 -0.13 -11.21
N LYS A 122 10.84 0.55 -12.35
CA LYS A 122 10.84 -0.06 -13.68
C LYS A 122 12.08 -0.91 -13.93
N LYS A 123 13.26 -0.41 -13.56
CA LYS A 123 14.55 -1.12 -13.71
C LYS A 123 14.56 -2.46 -12.97
N TYR A 124 13.85 -2.55 -11.85
CA TYR A 124 13.77 -3.76 -11.02
C TYR A 124 12.47 -4.56 -11.21
N ASN A 125 11.67 -4.23 -12.24
CA ASN A 125 10.39 -4.88 -12.55
C ASN A 125 9.36 -4.83 -11.41
N ILE A 126 9.39 -3.75 -10.63
CA ILE A 126 8.45 -3.49 -9.55
C ILE A 126 7.33 -2.57 -10.04
N ARG A 127 6.09 -2.86 -9.66
CA ARG A 127 4.93 -2.00 -9.92
C ARG A 127 4.63 -1.12 -8.70
N LEU A 128 4.20 0.11 -8.94
CA LEU A 128 3.99 1.11 -7.88
C LEU A 128 2.51 1.30 -7.57
N ILE A 129 2.10 1.02 -6.34
CA ILE A 129 0.87 1.58 -5.78
C ILE A 129 1.22 2.99 -5.29
N VAL A 130 0.50 4.00 -5.78
CA VAL A 130 0.78 5.40 -5.48
C VAL A 130 -0.40 6.03 -4.75
N THR A 131 -0.18 6.32 -3.47
CA THR A 131 -1.16 6.95 -2.59
C THR A 131 -1.11 8.46 -2.74
N LEU A 132 -2.27 9.12 -2.88
CA LEU A 132 -2.36 10.50 -3.41
C LEU A 132 -2.59 11.58 -2.34
N THR A 133 -2.84 11.21 -1.10
CA THR A 133 -2.84 12.09 0.08
C THR A 133 -2.75 11.27 1.36
N ASN A 134 -2.70 11.92 2.53
CA ASN A 134 -2.62 11.27 3.83
C ASN A 134 -3.75 11.71 4.76
N ASN A 135 -4.33 10.78 5.53
CA ASN A 135 -5.20 11.12 6.65
C ASN A 135 -4.43 11.85 7.77
N TRP A 136 -3.18 11.44 7.99
CA TRP A 136 -2.29 11.99 9.01
C TRP A 136 -1.50 13.19 8.50
N ASP A 137 -0.84 13.88 9.44
CA ASP A 137 -0.08 15.12 9.20
C ASP A 137 1.35 14.90 8.65
N ASN A 138 1.83 13.65 8.59
CA ASN A 138 3.12 13.34 7.97
C ASN A 138 3.10 13.70 6.49
N TYR A 139 4.04 14.56 6.09
CA TYR A 139 4.16 15.14 4.74
C TYR A 139 2.92 15.93 4.30
N GLY A 140 2.18 16.49 5.26
CA GLY A 140 1.06 17.38 5.02
C GLY A 140 -0.29 16.70 5.21
N GLY A 141 -0.83 16.11 4.14
CA GLY A 141 -2.11 15.39 4.19
C GLY A 141 -3.37 16.27 4.17
N MET A 142 -4.51 15.64 4.43
CA MET A 142 -5.85 16.22 4.33
C MET A 142 -5.99 17.50 5.17
N ASP A 143 -5.38 17.54 6.34
CA ASP A 143 -5.44 18.69 7.25
C ASP A 143 -4.80 19.93 6.63
N VAL A 144 -3.81 19.82 5.75
CA VAL A 144 -3.24 20.99 5.05
C VAL A 144 -4.28 21.61 4.12
N TYR A 145 -5.01 20.80 3.35
CA TYR A 145 -6.05 21.30 2.45
C TYR A 145 -7.15 22.03 3.22
N VAL A 146 -7.67 21.39 4.29
CA VAL A 146 -8.72 21.95 5.14
C VAL A 146 -8.25 23.27 5.76
N ASN A 147 -7.06 23.27 6.36
CA ASN A 147 -6.56 24.43 7.09
C ASN A 147 -6.21 25.61 6.18
N GLN A 148 -5.72 25.37 4.95
CA GLN A 148 -5.36 26.43 4.02
C GLN A 148 -6.57 27.04 3.30
N ILE A 149 -7.61 26.24 3.02
CA ILE A 149 -8.80 26.68 2.29
C ILE A 149 -9.84 27.28 3.23
N ILE A 150 -10.16 26.57 4.33
CA ILE A 150 -11.27 26.93 5.22
C ILE A 150 -10.76 27.75 6.41
N GLY A 151 -9.58 27.41 6.92
CA GLY A 151 -8.93 28.08 8.04
C GLY A 151 -8.38 27.11 9.07
N GLN A 152 -7.46 27.60 9.91
CA GLN A 152 -6.77 26.77 10.91
C GLN A 152 -7.72 26.18 11.96
N GLY A 153 -7.56 24.88 12.25
CA GLY A 153 -8.31 24.16 13.29
C GLY A 153 -9.74 23.77 12.88
N GLN A 154 -10.04 23.81 11.58
CA GLN A 154 -11.33 23.35 11.07
C GLN A 154 -11.43 21.82 11.10
N PRO A 155 -12.64 21.26 11.15
CA PRO A 155 -12.87 19.82 11.12
C PRO A 155 -12.14 19.08 9.99
N HIS A 156 -11.41 18.02 10.34
CA HIS A 156 -10.73 17.15 9.39
C HIS A 156 -11.67 16.63 8.31
N ASP A 157 -12.87 16.20 8.71
CA ASP A 157 -13.87 15.59 7.81
C ASP A 157 -14.50 16.57 6.80
N TYR A 158 -14.16 17.86 6.86
CA TYR A 158 -14.44 18.78 5.77
C TYR A 158 -13.66 18.45 4.50
N PHE A 159 -12.57 17.67 4.58
CA PHE A 159 -11.89 17.15 3.40
C PHE A 159 -12.83 16.32 2.50
N TYR A 160 -13.76 15.58 3.11
CA TYR A 160 -14.69 14.70 2.41
C TYR A 160 -15.95 15.40 1.89
N THR A 161 -16.27 16.59 2.40
CA THR A 161 -17.59 17.22 2.20
C THR A 161 -17.55 18.65 1.67
N ASN A 162 -16.47 19.39 1.91
CA ASN A 162 -16.35 20.77 1.46
C ASN A 162 -15.99 20.79 -0.05
N PRO A 163 -16.82 21.44 -0.90
CA PRO A 163 -16.62 21.41 -2.35
C PRO A 163 -15.34 22.11 -2.81
N GLU A 164 -14.86 23.13 -2.10
CA GLU A 164 -13.60 23.81 -2.44
C GLU A 164 -12.39 22.95 -2.11
N VAL A 165 -12.43 22.23 -0.98
CA VAL A 165 -11.39 21.27 -0.60
C VAL A 165 -11.34 20.09 -1.57
N ILE A 166 -12.49 19.49 -1.88
CA ILE A 166 -12.58 18.40 -2.85
C ILE A 166 -12.07 18.85 -4.22
N ALA A 167 -12.42 20.06 -4.68
CA ALA A 167 -11.95 20.58 -5.95
C ALA A 167 -10.43 20.80 -5.96
N ALA A 168 -9.85 21.31 -4.87
CA ALA A 168 -8.41 21.46 -4.74
C ALA A 168 -7.68 20.11 -4.78
N TYR A 169 -8.23 19.09 -4.10
CA TYR A 169 -7.68 17.75 -4.15
C TYR A 169 -7.80 17.12 -5.55
N GLN A 170 -8.97 17.23 -6.20
CA GLN A 170 -9.14 16.78 -7.58
C GLN A 170 -8.15 17.44 -8.55
N ASN A 171 -7.81 18.71 -8.35
CA ASN A 171 -6.78 19.38 -9.16
C ASN A 171 -5.40 18.74 -8.96
N TYR A 172 -5.02 18.38 -7.73
CA TYR A 172 -3.78 17.65 -7.46
C TYR A 172 -3.78 16.27 -8.12
N VAL A 173 -4.83 15.49 -7.87
CA VAL A 173 -5.05 14.17 -8.47
C VAL A 173 -4.93 14.23 -9.99
N LYS A 174 -5.58 15.21 -10.63
CA LYS A 174 -5.50 15.38 -12.08
C LYS A 174 -4.08 15.58 -12.56
N VAL A 175 -3.29 16.41 -11.89
CA VAL A 175 -1.90 16.67 -12.27
C VAL A 175 -1.05 15.41 -12.16
N PHE A 176 -1.14 14.71 -11.03
CA PHE A 176 -0.32 13.53 -10.76
C PHE A 176 -0.72 12.37 -11.68
N VAL A 177 -2.00 12.02 -11.73
CA VAL A 177 -2.51 10.91 -12.56
C VAL A 177 -2.27 11.17 -14.06
N SER A 178 -2.50 12.39 -14.56
CA SER A 178 -2.28 12.69 -15.98
C SER A 178 -0.82 12.55 -16.40
N ARG A 179 0.14 12.76 -15.49
CA ARG A 179 1.56 12.62 -15.79
C ARG A 179 1.95 11.17 -16.07
N TYR A 180 1.32 10.21 -15.38
CA TYR A 180 1.69 8.79 -15.43
C TYR A 180 0.61 7.89 -16.05
N VAL A 181 -0.45 8.46 -16.65
CA VAL A 181 -1.57 7.69 -17.25
C VAL A 181 -1.12 6.63 -18.26
N ASN A 182 0.01 6.84 -18.93
CA ASN A 182 0.59 5.91 -19.91
C ASN A 182 1.83 5.15 -19.38
N GLU A 183 2.11 5.19 -18.09
CA GLU A 183 3.28 4.55 -17.50
C GLU A 183 2.91 3.23 -16.82
N PRO A 184 3.13 2.07 -17.48
CA PRO A 184 2.71 0.78 -16.96
C PRO A 184 3.43 0.36 -15.67
N THR A 185 4.53 1.01 -15.29
CA THR A 185 5.16 0.79 -13.97
C THR A 185 4.21 1.12 -12.81
N ILE A 186 3.18 1.96 -13.01
CA ILE A 186 2.15 2.15 -11.99
C ILE A 186 1.27 0.89 -11.91
N PHE A 187 1.11 0.35 -10.69
CA PHE A 187 0.13 -0.69 -10.37
C PHE A 187 -1.28 -0.10 -10.33
N GLY A 188 -1.43 1.00 -9.59
CA GLY A 188 -2.71 1.64 -9.34
C GLY A 188 -2.58 2.88 -8.47
N TRP A 189 -3.67 3.63 -8.41
CA TRP A 189 -3.84 4.84 -7.61
C TRP A 189 -4.58 4.53 -6.33
N GLU A 190 -4.13 5.09 -5.22
CA GLU A 190 -4.87 5.06 -3.96
C GLU A 190 -5.36 6.45 -3.58
N LEU A 191 -6.62 6.48 -3.16
CA LEU A 191 -7.35 7.69 -2.85
C LEU A 191 -6.74 8.45 -1.68
N ALA A 192 -6.28 7.75 -0.65
CA ALA A 192 -5.62 8.33 0.52
C ALA A 192 -4.95 7.23 1.34
N ASN A 193 -3.94 7.61 2.13
CA ASN A 193 -3.42 6.74 3.17
C ASN A 193 -4.32 6.81 4.40
N GLU A 194 -4.86 5.68 4.83
CA GLU A 194 -5.65 5.47 6.06
C GLU A 194 -6.78 6.50 6.28
N PRO A 195 -7.65 6.80 5.30
CA PRO A 195 -8.73 7.77 5.48
C PRO A 195 -9.65 7.38 6.64
N ARG A 196 -9.94 8.35 7.51
CA ARG A 196 -10.89 8.23 8.63
C ARG A 196 -11.68 9.52 8.79
N CYS A 197 -12.74 9.49 9.60
CA CYS A 197 -13.46 10.70 9.98
C CYS A 197 -12.62 11.65 10.85
N THR A 198 -11.54 11.17 11.46
CA THR A 198 -10.60 11.94 12.28
C THR A 198 -9.16 11.74 11.80
N GLY A 199 -8.39 12.82 11.77
CA GLY A 199 -6.96 12.81 11.40
C GLY A 199 -6.04 12.99 12.61
N SER A 200 -4.87 13.60 12.37
CA SER A 200 -3.93 13.97 13.45
C SER A 200 -4.51 15.07 14.36
N THR A 201 -5.50 15.83 13.88
CA THR A 201 -6.28 16.75 14.72
C THR A 201 -7.55 16.08 15.24
N ASN A 202 -7.91 16.37 16.50
CA ASN A 202 -9.19 15.94 17.09
C ASN A 202 -10.39 16.76 16.59
N ALA A 203 -10.20 17.64 15.61
CA ALA A 203 -11.26 18.51 15.10
C ALA A 203 -12.18 17.70 14.19
N THR A 204 -13.45 17.56 14.58
CA THR A 204 -14.48 16.89 13.79
C THR A 204 -15.76 17.72 13.75
N SER A 205 -16.52 17.61 12.66
CA SER A 205 -17.84 18.22 12.54
C SER A 205 -18.89 17.51 13.42
N GLY A 206 -18.59 16.27 13.85
CA GLY A 206 -19.54 15.39 14.52
C GLY A 206 -20.61 14.80 13.58
N THR A 207 -20.47 15.00 12.26
CA THR A 207 -21.44 14.51 11.26
C THR A 207 -20.85 13.54 10.24
N CYS A 208 -19.53 13.30 10.30
CA CYS A 208 -18.88 12.31 9.47
C CYS A 208 -19.29 10.89 9.88
N THR A 209 -19.60 10.07 8.88
CA THR A 209 -20.05 8.68 9.02
C THR A 209 -19.43 7.83 7.92
N THR A 210 -19.63 6.52 7.97
CA THR A 210 -19.28 5.60 6.87
C THR A 210 -19.84 6.05 5.53
N THR A 211 -21.08 6.54 5.51
CA THR A 211 -21.71 7.07 4.28
C THR A 211 -21.00 8.32 3.75
N THR A 212 -20.45 9.17 4.62
CA THR A 212 -19.69 10.36 4.23
C THR A 212 -18.47 9.96 3.41
N ILE A 213 -17.65 9.04 3.93
CA ILE A 213 -16.43 8.60 3.26
C ILE A 213 -16.78 7.77 2.01
N THR A 214 -17.76 6.85 2.05
CA THR A 214 -18.18 6.09 0.86
C THR A 214 -18.63 7.00 -0.30
N ASN A 215 -19.30 8.12 -0.01
CA ASN A 215 -19.70 9.08 -1.06
C ASN A 215 -18.49 9.84 -1.64
N TRP A 216 -17.54 10.21 -0.79
CA TRP A 216 -16.28 10.79 -1.25
C TRP A 216 -15.48 9.80 -2.10
N ILE A 217 -15.40 8.52 -1.70
CA ILE A 217 -14.77 7.44 -2.46
C ILE A 217 -15.37 7.32 -3.85
N LYS A 218 -16.71 7.26 -3.95
CA LYS A 218 -17.41 7.22 -5.25
C LYS A 218 -17.03 8.41 -6.13
N THR A 219 -16.94 9.60 -5.55
CA THR A 219 -16.63 10.84 -6.27
C THR A 219 -15.19 10.84 -6.78
N ILE A 220 -14.21 10.54 -5.91
CA ILE A 220 -12.79 10.61 -6.27
C ILE A 220 -12.36 9.45 -7.16
N SER A 221 -12.78 8.21 -6.86
CA SER A 221 -12.43 7.06 -7.71
C SER A 221 -13.02 7.19 -9.12
N ALA A 222 -14.27 7.65 -9.27
CA ALA A 222 -14.85 7.93 -10.58
C ALA A 222 -14.11 9.07 -11.30
N TYR A 223 -13.66 10.09 -10.57
CA TYR A 223 -12.85 11.17 -11.13
C TYR A 223 -11.51 10.66 -11.67
N ILE A 224 -10.79 9.82 -10.91
CA ILE A 224 -9.55 9.18 -11.38
C ILE A 224 -9.83 8.33 -12.63
N LYS A 225 -10.87 7.49 -12.62
CA LYS A 225 -11.26 6.68 -13.79
C LYS A 225 -11.63 7.49 -15.02
N SER A 226 -12.07 8.74 -14.85
CA SER A 226 -12.35 9.65 -15.97
C SER A 226 -11.08 10.22 -16.63
N ILE A 227 -9.96 10.21 -15.90
CA ILE A 227 -8.63 10.62 -16.40
C ILE A 227 -7.85 9.41 -16.92
N ASP A 228 -7.94 8.29 -16.20
CA ASP A 228 -7.11 7.11 -16.39
C ASP A 228 -7.96 5.83 -16.47
N THR A 229 -8.01 5.25 -17.66
CA THR A 229 -8.68 3.97 -17.93
C THR A 229 -7.73 2.76 -17.91
N ASN A 230 -6.44 2.99 -17.66
CA ASN A 230 -5.39 1.98 -17.72
C ASN A 230 -5.13 1.37 -16.34
N HIS A 231 -5.02 2.18 -15.30
CA HIS A 231 -4.59 1.72 -13.98
C HIS A 231 -5.74 1.32 -13.06
N LEU A 232 -5.39 0.53 -12.05
CA LEU A 232 -6.28 0.17 -10.95
C LEU A 232 -6.48 1.35 -10.00
N VAL A 233 -7.57 1.33 -9.24
CA VAL A 233 -7.90 2.29 -8.20
C VAL A 233 -8.29 1.53 -6.93
N GLY A 234 -7.56 1.77 -5.85
CA GLY A 234 -7.83 1.27 -4.50
C GLY A 234 -8.10 2.43 -3.54
N LEU A 235 -8.53 2.14 -2.32
CA LEU A 235 -8.79 3.18 -1.33
C LEU A 235 -7.52 3.57 -0.57
N GLY A 236 -6.80 2.57 -0.05
CA GLY A 236 -5.66 2.74 0.87
C GLY A 236 -6.08 2.86 2.34
N ASP A 237 -7.26 2.31 2.69
CA ASP A 237 -7.77 2.26 4.05
C ASP A 237 -7.26 1.07 4.86
N GLU A 238 -7.39 1.16 6.18
CA GLU A 238 -6.98 0.11 7.10
C GLU A 238 -7.93 -1.09 7.14
N GLY A 239 -9.06 -1.03 6.44
CA GLY A 239 -10.02 -2.13 6.33
C GLY A 239 -11.07 -2.19 7.44
N TRP A 240 -11.30 -1.10 8.17
CA TRP A 240 -12.29 -1.10 9.25
C TRP A 240 -13.69 -1.54 8.77
N PHE A 241 -14.35 -2.43 9.50
CA PHE A 241 -15.72 -2.85 9.18
C PHE A 241 -16.76 -1.97 9.86
N ASN A 242 -18.01 -2.12 9.43
CA ASN A 242 -19.19 -1.45 9.97
C ASN A 242 -20.31 -2.46 10.25
N TYR A 243 -20.08 -3.35 11.20
CA TYR A 243 -21.02 -4.35 11.68
C TYR A 243 -21.89 -3.75 12.80
N PRO A 244 -23.21 -3.57 12.58
CA PRO A 244 -24.09 -2.92 13.54
C PRO A 244 -24.06 -3.60 14.91
N GLY A 245 -23.79 -2.83 15.96
CA GLY A 245 -23.78 -3.31 17.34
C GLY A 245 -22.52 -4.06 17.77
N ASN A 246 -21.49 -4.14 16.93
CA ASN A 246 -20.19 -4.66 17.34
C ASN A 246 -19.52 -3.66 18.33
N PRO A 247 -19.00 -4.11 19.49
CA PRO A 247 -18.32 -3.23 20.43
C PRO A 247 -16.89 -2.85 20.00
N ASP A 248 -16.25 -3.64 19.15
CA ASP A 248 -14.88 -3.43 18.69
C ASP A 248 -14.83 -2.28 17.68
N GLU A 249 -13.99 -1.27 17.94
CA GLU A 249 -13.81 -0.10 17.08
C GLU A 249 -13.40 -0.48 15.65
N SER A 250 -12.69 -1.61 15.54
CA SER A 250 -12.22 -2.15 14.27
C SER A 250 -13.34 -2.68 13.38
N TYR A 251 -14.48 -2.99 13.99
CA TYR A 251 -15.60 -3.63 13.33
C TYR A 251 -16.91 -2.85 13.39
N ASN A 252 -16.97 -1.70 14.07
CA ASN A 252 -18.24 -1.02 14.36
C ASN A 252 -18.51 0.24 13.52
N GLY A 253 -17.60 0.60 12.62
CA GLY A 253 -17.74 1.74 11.70
C GLY A 253 -17.45 3.11 12.34
N SER A 254 -17.00 3.16 13.59
CA SER A 254 -16.72 4.40 14.33
C SER A 254 -15.65 5.28 13.68
N GLN A 255 -14.70 4.69 12.96
CA GLN A 255 -13.66 5.41 12.24
C GLN A 255 -14.17 6.05 10.93
N GLY A 256 -15.44 5.81 10.55
CA GLY A 256 -16.01 6.33 9.31
C GLY A 256 -15.73 5.48 8.08
N ILE A 257 -15.21 4.26 8.25
CA ILE A 257 -14.94 3.32 7.18
C ILE A 257 -15.91 2.13 7.28
N ASP A 258 -16.35 1.66 6.11
CA ASP A 258 -17.14 0.46 5.93
C ASP A 258 -16.50 -0.31 4.78
N PHE A 259 -15.55 -1.20 5.12
CA PHE A 259 -14.75 -1.92 4.14
C PHE A 259 -15.62 -2.59 3.06
N ASN A 260 -16.73 -3.20 3.47
CA ASN A 260 -17.64 -3.89 2.57
C ASN A 260 -18.37 -2.93 1.62
N ALA A 261 -18.90 -1.81 2.12
CA ALA A 261 -19.54 -0.80 1.29
C ALA A 261 -18.53 -0.08 0.36
N ASN A 262 -17.30 0.13 0.82
CA ASN A 262 -16.24 0.77 0.07
C ASN A 262 -15.71 -0.14 -1.05
N LEU A 263 -15.45 -1.42 -0.76
CA LEU A 263 -15.06 -2.43 -1.75
C LEU A 263 -16.14 -2.64 -2.81
N ALA A 264 -17.42 -2.49 -2.45
CA ALA A 264 -18.55 -2.59 -3.38
C ALA A 264 -18.64 -1.46 -4.41
N VAL A 265 -17.89 -0.35 -4.26
CA VAL A 265 -17.92 0.76 -5.22
C VAL A 265 -17.36 0.31 -6.58
N ASP A 266 -18.12 0.50 -7.66
CA ASP A 266 -17.78 0.00 -9.01
C ASP A 266 -16.44 0.53 -9.54
N THR A 267 -16.06 1.74 -9.15
CA THR A 267 -14.81 2.41 -9.57
C THR A 267 -13.62 2.10 -8.66
N ILE A 268 -13.81 1.24 -7.65
CA ILE A 268 -12.73 0.63 -6.84
C ILE A 268 -12.48 -0.78 -7.39
N ASP A 269 -11.25 -1.06 -7.83
CA ASP A 269 -10.90 -2.33 -8.45
C ASP A 269 -10.40 -3.39 -7.45
N PHE A 270 -9.85 -2.96 -6.31
CA PHE A 270 -9.33 -3.84 -5.27
C PHE A 270 -9.51 -3.22 -3.88
N GLY A 271 -9.59 -4.09 -2.87
CA GLY A 271 -9.69 -3.71 -1.47
C GLY A 271 -8.33 -3.70 -0.78
N THR A 272 -8.28 -2.96 0.30
CA THR A 272 -7.07 -2.57 1.03
C THR A 272 -7.34 -2.70 2.52
N PHE A 273 -6.44 -3.32 3.27
CA PHE A 273 -6.49 -3.31 4.72
C PHE A 273 -5.09 -3.34 5.33
N HIS A 274 -4.98 -2.81 6.54
CA HIS A 274 -3.74 -2.72 7.29
C HIS A 274 -3.80 -3.65 8.51
N LEU A 275 -2.69 -3.87 9.21
CA LEU A 275 -2.69 -4.71 10.42
C LEU A 275 -1.65 -4.27 11.46
N TYR A 276 -2.12 -3.51 12.46
CA TYR A 276 -1.32 -3.01 13.59
C TYR A 276 -2.00 -3.22 14.94
N PRO A 277 -2.18 -4.49 15.38
CA PRO A 277 -2.97 -4.81 16.57
C PRO A 277 -2.49 -4.10 17.85
N PHE A 278 -1.19 -3.82 17.98
CA PHE A 278 -0.66 -3.08 19.13
C PHE A 278 -1.08 -1.61 19.15
N SER A 279 -1.18 -0.96 18.00
CA SER A 279 -1.68 0.41 17.88
C SER A 279 -3.19 0.49 18.10
N TRP A 280 -3.90 -0.59 17.79
CA TRP A 280 -5.36 -0.68 17.89
C TRP A 280 -5.85 -1.24 19.23
N SER A 281 -4.93 -1.54 20.16
CA SER A 281 -5.22 -2.17 21.46
C SER A 281 -5.76 -3.62 21.38
N GLU A 282 -5.61 -4.28 20.24
CA GLU A 282 -6.05 -5.65 19.95
C GLU A 282 -4.98 -6.69 20.33
N THR A 283 -4.62 -6.75 21.62
CA THR A 283 -3.39 -7.44 22.06
C THR A 283 -3.56 -8.56 23.08
N ASN A 284 -4.66 -8.57 23.85
CA ASN A 284 -4.72 -9.33 25.10
C ASN A 284 -5.55 -10.62 25.03
N ASP A 285 -6.76 -10.57 24.48
CA ASP A 285 -7.64 -11.74 24.33
C ASP A 285 -8.57 -11.58 23.12
N PRO A 286 -8.26 -12.22 21.97
CA PRO A 286 -7.12 -13.10 21.73
C PRO A 286 -5.78 -12.33 21.65
N SER A 287 -4.65 -13.05 21.56
CA SER A 287 -3.35 -12.40 21.37
C SER A 287 -3.29 -11.65 20.02
N ALA A 288 -2.45 -10.61 19.94
CA ALA A 288 -2.26 -9.82 18.70
C ALA A 288 -2.02 -10.68 17.44
N MET A 289 -1.24 -11.76 17.57
CA MET A 289 -0.98 -12.70 16.49
C MET A 289 -2.24 -13.43 16.02
N VAL A 290 -3.07 -13.90 16.96
CA VAL A 290 -4.31 -14.63 16.67
C VAL A 290 -5.38 -13.68 16.14
N TRP A 291 -5.54 -12.51 16.76
CA TRP A 291 -6.44 -11.46 16.29
C TRP A 291 -6.10 -11.05 14.86
N GLY A 292 -4.82 -10.83 14.55
CA GLY A 292 -4.39 -10.48 13.20
C GLY A 292 -4.64 -11.58 12.16
N ALA A 293 -4.53 -12.86 12.54
CA ALA A 293 -4.91 -13.95 11.65
C ALA A 293 -6.43 -13.97 11.37
N GLU A 294 -7.26 -13.68 12.37
CA GLU A 294 -8.71 -13.54 12.20
C GLU A 294 -9.06 -12.32 11.32
N TRP A 295 -8.37 -11.20 11.52
CA TRP A 295 -8.50 -10.00 10.69
C TRP A 295 -8.25 -10.29 9.20
N ILE A 296 -7.17 -11.02 8.89
CA ILE A 296 -6.84 -11.47 7.53
C ILE A 296 -7.97 -12.33 6.94
N GLN A 297 -8.50 -13.27 7.73
CA GLN A 297 -9.59 -14.15 7.27
C GLN A 297 -10.88 -13.39 7.01
N ASN A 298 -11.22 -12.41 7.86
CA ASN A 298 -12.41 -11.59 7.68
C ASN A 298 -12.34 -10.76 6.38
N HIS A 299 -11.18 -10.19 6.06
CA HIS A 299 -10.96 -9.49 4.79
C HIS A 299 -10.98 -10.44 3.59
N ARG A 300 -10.46 -11.66 3.74
CA ARG A 300 -10.57 -12.70 2.72
C ARG A 300 -12.03 -13.10 2.47
N ILE A 301 -12.91 -13.14 3.47
CA ILE A 301 -14.35 -13.40 3.28
C ILE A 301 -14.98 -12.29 2.41
N SER A 302 -14.62 -11.04 2.64
CA SER A 302 -15.07 -9.92 1.83
C SER A 302 -14.50 -9.98 0.40
N GLN A 303 -13.23 -10.37 0.21
CA GLN A 303 -12.65 -10.65 -1.10
C GLN A 303 -13.51 -11.62 -1.91
N GLU A 304 -13.97 -12.70 -1.29
CA GLU A 304 -14.87 -13.69 -1.93
C GLU A 304 -16.21 -13.07 -2.29
N THR A 305 -16.81 -12.39 -1.31
CA THR A 305 -18.17 -11.87 -1.37
C THR A 305 -18.31 -10.86 -2.50
N TYR A 306 -17.32 -9.99 -2.67
CA TYR A 306 -17.33 -8.94 -3.68
C TYR A 306 -16.63 -9.35 -4.98
N ASN A 307 -16.00 -10.53 -5.01
CA ASN A 307 -15.25 -11.04 -6.16
C ASN A 307 -14.26 -10.01 -6.72
N LYS A 308 -13.58 -9.31 -5.81
CA LYS A 308 -12.51 -8.35 -6.10
C LYS A 308 -11.26 -8.76 -5.33
N PRO A 309 -10.05 -8.45 -5.81
CA PRO A 309 -8.84 -8.76 -5.07
C PRO A 309 -8.73 -7.89 -3.81
N VAL A 310 -8.10 -8.41 -2.76
CA VAL A 310 -7.86 -7.68 -1.49
C VAL A 310 -6.40 -7.83 -1.07
N LEU A 311 -5.78 -6.71 -0.70
CA LEU A 311 -4.39 -6.62 -0.26
C LEU A 311 -4.31 -6.31 1.23
N MET A 312 -3.49 -7.06 1.96
CA MET A 312 -2.94 -6.61 3.24
C MET A 312 -1.78 -5.66 2.93
N GLU A 313 -2.06 -4.38 2.71
CA GLU A 313 -1.09 -3.43 2.12
C GLU A 313 -0.13 -2.83 3.13
N GLU A 314 -0.43 -2.94 4.42
CA GLU A 314 0.47 -2.63 5.51
C GLU A 314 0.27 -3.60 6.66
N PHE A 315 1.35 -3.97 7.33
CA PHE A 315 1.29 -4.69 8.59
C PHE A 315 2.65 -4.61 9.28
N GLY A 316 2.63 -4.63 10.60
CA GLY A 316 3.86 -4.54 11.37
C GLY A 316 3.68 -4.91 12.83
N VAL A 317 4.69 -5.60 13.39
CA VAL A 317 4.93 -5.69 14.83
C VAL A 317 6.41 -5.45 15.11
N LEU A 318 6.70 -4.88 16.28
CA LEU A 318 8.07 -4.59 16.73
C LEU A 318 8.82 -5.86 17.12
N ALA A 319 10.14 -5.82 17.12
CA ALA A 319 10.99 -6.97 17.47
C ALA A 319 10.67 -7.59 18.85
N ASN A 320 10.26 -6.77 19.82
CA ASN A 320 9.88 -7.21 21.17
C ASN A 320 8.42 -7.72 21.26
N GLN A 321 7.66 -7.74 20.16
CA GLN A 321 6.25 -8.14 20.07
C GLN A 321 6.09 -9.51 19.39
N ASN A 322 7.02 -10.44 19.63
CA ASN A 322 7.03 -11.78 19.03
C ASN A 322 7.00 -11.77 17.48
N GLN A 323 7.82 -10.90 16.88
CA GLN A 323 7.78 -10.57 15.46
C GLN A 323 7.86 -11.78 14.53
N THR A 324 8.83 -12.65 14.75
CA THR A 324 9.07 -13.82 13.88
C THR A 324 7.86 -14.77 13.85
N GLU A 325 7.32 -15.15 15.00
CA GLU A 325 6.17 -16.08 15.06
C GLU A 325 4.88 -15.42 14.54
N THR A 326 4.73 -14.12 14.81
CA THR A 326 3.59 -13.33 14.33
C THR A 326 3.58 -13.26 12.80
N TYR A 327 4.70 -12.89 12.18
CA TYR A 327 4.80 -12.85 10.72
C TYR A 327 4.69 -14.24 10.08
N LEU A 328 5.29 -15.28 10.66
CA LEU A 328 5.08 -16.66 10.20
C LEU A 328 3.59 -17.02 10.15
N THR A 329 2.84 -16.67 11.20
CA THR A 329 1.40 -16.92 11.28
C THR A 329 0.63 -16.11 10.24
N TRP A 330 0.89 -14.81 10.12
CA TRP A 330 0.15 -13.94 9.22
C TRP A 330 0.43 -14.25 7.75
N TYR A 331 1.69 -14.42 7.33
CA TYR A 331 1.99 -14.82 5.95
C TYR A 331 1.41 -16.20 5.60
N SER A 332 1.46 -17.17 6.53
CA SER A 332 0.83 -18.48 6.31
C SER A 332 -0.69 -18.33 6.17
N THR A 333 -1.32 -17.48 6.99
CA THR A 333 -2.76 -17.20 6.89
C THR A 333 -3.11 -16.56 5.55
N VAL A 334 -2.32 -15.60 5.05
CA VAL A 334 -2.49 -15.02 3.70
C VAL A 334 -2.45 -16.10 2.64
N ILE A 335 -1.47 -17.00 2.69
CA ILE A 335 -1.30 -18.09 1.72
C ILE A 335 -2.48 -19.05 1.78
N ASP A 336 -2.75 -19.62 2.97
CA ASP A 336 -3.71 -20.70 3.19
C ASP A 336 -5.16 -20.26 2.95
N SER A 337 -5.48 -19.00 3.27
CA SER A 337 -6.81 -18.44 3.05
C SER A 337 -7.08 -18.10 1.58
N GLY A 338 -6.03 -17.90 0.76
CA GLY A 338 -6.16 -17.40 -0.60
C GLY A 338 -6.35 -15.87 -0.69
N LEU A 339 -5.96 -15.11 0.34
CA LEU A 339 -5.91 -13.64 0.24
C LEU A 339 -4.95 -13.24 -0.90
N THR A 340 -5.33 -12.24 -1.70
CA THR A 340 -4.67 -11.96 -2.98
C THR A 340 -3.18 -11.65 -2.84
N GLY A 341 -2.83 -10.77 -1.91
CA GLY A 341 -1.46 -10.25 -1.80
C GLY A 341 -1.20 -9.49 -0.50
N VAL A 342 0.06 -9.12 -0.31
CA VAL A 342 0.55 -8.55 0.95
C VAL A 342 1.76 -7.64 0.71
N LEU A 343 1.81 -6.50 1.41
CA LEU A 343 2.94 -5.57 1.39
C LEU A 343 3.34 -5.22 2.82
N ILE A 344 4.58 -5.52 3.21
CA ILE A 344 5.03 -5.27 4.60
C ILE A 344 5.30 -3.79 4.84
N TRP A 345 4.95 -3.29 6.02
CA TRP A 345 5.50 -2.04 6.52
C TRP A 345 6.73 -2.35 7.37
N GLN A 346 7.94 -1.96 6.98
CA GLN A 346 8.31 -1.28 5.72
C GLN A 346 9.68 -1.75 5.23
N ALA A 347 10.05 -1.41 4.00
CA ALA A 347 11.39 -1.68 3.49
C ALA A 347 12.44 -0.88 4.28
N GLY A 348 13.51 -1.55 4.68
CA GLY A 348 14.74 -0.93 5.16
C GLY A 348 15.87 -1.14 4.15
N SER A 349 16.73 -0.14 3.95
CA SER A 349 17.91 -0.25 3.07
C SER A 349 19.12 0.45 3.68
N ASN A 350 20.31 -0.07 3.38
CA ASN A 350 21.58 0.58 3.74
C ASN A 350 22.02 1.46 2.57
N LEU A 351 21.75 2.76 2.68
CA LEU A 351 21.99 3.75 1.63
C LEU A 351 23.38 4.37 1.76
N THR A 352 23.82 5.10 0.74
CA THR A 352 25.12 5.79 0.74
C THR A 352 25.23 6.86 1.82
N THR A 353 24.11 7.41 2.27
CA THR A 353 24.01 8.43 3.34
C THR A 353 23.72 7.86 4.72
N GLY A 354 23.55 6.54 4.84
CA GLY A 354 23.18 5.85 6.08
C GLY A 354 21.98 4.91 5.92
N PRO A 355 21.49 4.31 7.01
CA PRO A 355 20.27 3.52 6.95
C PRO A 355 19.07 4.40 6.56
N SER A 356 18.13 3.81 5.80
CA SER A 356 16.84 4.44 5.50
C SER A 356 16.03 4.72 6.78
N PRO A 357 14.90 5.44 6.72
CA PRO A 357 14.04 5.64 7.88
C PRO A 357 13.66 4.31 8.55
N ASN A 358 13.64 4.32 9.88
CA ASN A 358 13.26 3.16 10.68
C ASN A 358 12.47 3.64 11.91
N ASP A 359 11.16 3.40 11.87
CA ASP A 359 10.20 3.64 12.95
C ASP A 359 10.05 2.43 13.90
N GLY A 360 10.89 1.41 13.74
CA GLY A 360 10.84 0.15 14.48
C GLY A 360 10.32 -1.02 13.66
N TYR A 361 9.67 -0.76 12.52
CA TYR A 361 9.11 -1.80 11.64
C TYR A 361 9.96 -2.10 10.41
N ALA A 362 11.00 -1.32 10.13
CA ALA A 362 11.77 -1.47 8.90
C ALA A 362 12.54 -2.81 8.82
N ILE A 363 12.36 -3.51 7.69
CA ILE A 363 12.98 -4.80 7.40
C ILE A 363 14.19 -4.59 6.49
N TYR A 364 15.38 -4.69 7.06
CA TYR A 364 16.65 -4.51 6.35
C TYR A 364 17.14 -5.81 5.72
N PRO A 365 17.92 -5.74 4.62
CA PRO A 365 18.68 -6.86 4.10
C PRO A 365 19.46 -7.61 5.19
N ASP A 366 19.64 -8.91 4.97
CA ASP A 366 20.37 -9.82 5.86
C ASP A 366 19.78 -9.99 7.28
N THR A 367 18.53 -9.57 7.49
CA THR A 367 17.79 -9.86 8.73
C THR A 367 16.97 -11.15 8.61
N PRO A 368 16.62 -11.83 9.73
CA PRO A 368 15.78 -13.03 9.69
C PRO A 368 14.42 -12.82 8.99
N ILE A 369 13.81 -11.64 9.17
CA ILE A 369 12.52 -11.32 8.53
C ILE A 369 12.70 -11.10 7.02
N TYR A 370 13.80 -10.49 6.59
CA TYR A 370 14.10 -10.32 5.17
C TYR A 370 14.21 -11.67 4.43
N TYR A 371 14.93 -12.64 5.00
CA TYR A 371 14.98 -14.00 4.43
C TYR A 371 13.64 -14.74 4.53
N MET A 372 12.81 -14.42 5.52
CA MET A 372 11.45 -14.95 5.63
C MET A 372 10.57 -14.45 4.47
N GLU A 373 10.66 -13.17 4.10
CA GLU A 373 9.95 -12.60 2.96
C GLU A 373 10.30 -13.33 1.65
N GLU A 374 11.57 -13.65 1.42
CA GLU A 374 11.97 -14.45 0.24
C GLU A 374 11.24 -15.79 0.16
N GLY A 375 11.11 -16.48 1.30
CA GLY A 375 10.40 -17.75 1.41
C GLY A 375 8.93 -17.61 1.08
N PHE A 376 8.26 -16.63 1.69
CA PHE A 376 6.84 -16.41 1.49
C PHE A 376 6.51 -15.82 0.12
N SER A 377 7.38 -14.99 -0.47
CA SER A 377 7.26 -14.54 -1.85
C SER A 377 7.19 -15.72 -2.82
N ARG A 378 8.08 -16.71 -2.66
CA ARG A 378 8.07 -17.93 -3.47
C ARG A 378 6.82 -18.76 -3.24
N ALA A 379 6.41 -18.94 -2.00
CA ALA A 379 5.21 -19.71 -1.66
C ALA A 379 3.92 -19.07 -2.20
N LEU A 380 3.77 -17.75 -2.06
CA LEU A 380 2.62 -17.01 -2.56
C LEU A 380 2.55 -17.02 -4.10
N LYS A 381 3.70 -16.91 -4.79
CA LYS A 381 3.77 -17.06 -6.25
C LYS A 381 3.38 -18.47 -6.68
N ALA A 382 3.89 -19.50 -6.02
CA ALA A 382 3.57 -20.90 -6.34
C ALA A 382 2.09 -21.24 -6.13
N ARG A 383 1.40 -20.57 -5.19
CA ARG A 383 -0.05 -20.69 -4.99
C ARG A 383 -0.85 -20.09 -6.15
N ASN A 384 -0.34 -19.01 -6.76
CA ASN A 384 -1.06 -18.22 -7.77
C ASN A 384 -0.82 -18.70 -9.22
N THR A 385 0.11 -19.64 -9.43
CA THR A 385 0.37 -20.33 -10.70
C THR A 385 -0.39 -21.64 -10.78
#